data_AF-A0A968LSR2-F1
#
_entry.id   AF-A0A968LSR2-F1
#
_cell.length_a   1.000
_cell.length_b   1.000
_cell.length_c   1.000
_cell.angle_alpha   90.00
_cell.angle_beta   90.00
_cell.angle_gamma   90.00
#
_symmetry.space_group_name_H-M   'P 1'
#
loop_
_entity.id
_entity.type
_entity.pdbx_description
1 polymer ?
#
loop_
_entity_poly.entity_id
_entity_poly.type
_entity_poly.pdbx_seq_one_letter_code
_entity_poly.pdbx_strand_id
1 'polypeptide(L)'
;MAGIFSTTGISQISAPSTTDYPKASNLQVFEESSNIVFSNDDIALDAGTIASDTLVDSYNIYFHPESNSSSWKTASGSITFDSEILGLIWSKSNLEASDTSLGTSGTPYAQIGDWRGLEEKNNPDLSGLSNFIVNGGGKTLNLSFNVRETGYDELRVITAATPEPLTILGASTAIGFGVFFKRKLAKGKNGNSVS
;
A
#
# COMPACT_ATOMS: atom_id res chain seq x y z
N MET A 1 6.26 -0.77 -5.78
CA MET A 1 5.48 -0.76 -4.53
C MET A 1 5.07 -2.19 -4.29
N ALA A 2 5.38 -2.75 -3.12
CA ALA A 2 4.94 -4.10 -2.79
C ALA A 2 3.41 -4.09 -2.56
N GLY A 3 2.76 -5.25 -2.60
CA GLY A 3 1.39 -5.38 -2.12
C GLY A 3 0.26 -4.88 -3.03
N ILE A 4 0.52 -3.99 -3.99
CA ILE A 4 -0.50 -3.51 -4.95
C ILE A 4 -0.44 -4.34 -6.24
N PHE A 5 -1.50 -5.10 -6.52
CA PHE A 5 -1.62 -5.91 -7.72
C PHE A 5 -2.02 -5.09 -8.96
N SER A 6 -3.00 -4.20 -8.83
CA SER A 6 -3.44 -3.34 -9.95
C SER A 6 -4.19 -2.11 -9.47
N THR A 7 -4.15 -1.03 -10.26
CA THR A 7 -4.99 0.16 -10.08
C THR A 7 -5.72 0.53 -11.36
N THR A 8 -6.90 1.14 -11.22
CA THR A 8 -7.64 1.80 -12.30
C THR A 8 -8.08 3.17 -11.81
N GLY A 9 -7.75 4.24 -12.53
CA GLY A 9 -8.10 5.61 -12.10
C GLY A 9 -7.33 6.12 -10.86
N ILE A 10 -6.30 5.39 -10.41
CA ILE A 10 -5.47 5.75 -9.26
C ILE A 10 -3.99 5.72 -9.67
N SER A 11 -3.30 6.83 -9.43
CA SER A 11 -1.85 6.95 -9.65
C SER A 11 -1.08 6.43 -8.44
N GLN A 12 -0.15 5.49 -8.64
CA GLN A 12 0.80 5.11 -7.59
C GLN A 12 1.95 6.12 -7.55
N ILE A 13 2.28 6.64 -6.37
CA ILE A 13 3.35 7.61 -6.17
C ILE A 13 4.27 7.18 -5.02
N SER A 14 5.42 7.85 -4.87
CA SER A 14 6.22 7.74 -3.65
C SER A 14 5.58 8.53 -2.50
N ALA A 15 5.83 8.10 -1.27
CA ALA A 15 5.39 8.82 -0.08
C ALA A 15 5.82 10.30 -0.14
N PRO A 16 4.90 11.25 0.05
CA PRO A 16 5.21 12.67 0.00
C PRO A 16 6.22 13.05 1.08
N SER A 17 7.19 13.90 0.72
CA SER A 17 8.20 14.45 1.65
C SER A 17 7.99 15.95 1.92
N THR A 18 6.93 16.52 1.35
CA THR A 18 6.58 17.93 1.43
C THR A 18 5.23 18.11 2.08
N THR A 19 5.06 19.25 2.76
CA THR A 19 3.84 19.59 3.51
C THR A 19 2.64 19.84 2.58
N ASP A 20 2.91 20.15 1.32
CA ASP A 20 1.94 20.23 0.24
C ASP A 20 2.04 18.92 -0.56
N TYR A 21 1.05 18.04 -0.40
CA TYR A 21 1.03 16.77 -1.14
C TYR A 21 0.83 17.05 -2.64
N PRO A 22 1.42 16.23 -3.52
CA PRO A 22 1.22 16.35 -4.96
C PRO A 22 -0.27 16.47 -5.30
N LYS A 23 -0.60 17.41 -6.17
CA LYS A 23 -1.95 17.60 -6.67
C LYS A 23 -2.17 16.83 -7.96
N ALA A 24 -3.37 16.30 -8.16
CA ALA A 24 -3.72 15.53 -9.35
C ALA A 24 -5.21 15.66 -9.70
N SER A 25 -5.56 15.29 -10.92
CA SER A 25 -6.95 15.13 -11.36
C SER A 25 -7.55 13.76 -11.02
N ASN A 26 -6.74 12.83 -10.49
CA ASN A 26 -7.15 11.50 -10.08
C ASN A 26 -6.72 11.19 -8.65
N LEU A 27 -7.19 10.06 -8.11
CA LEU A 27 -6.77 9.58 -6.81
C LEU A 27 -5.29 9.18 -6.84
N GLN A 28 -4.61 9.32 -5.72
CA GLN A 28 -3.21 8.94 -5.56
C GLN A 28 -3.07 7.96 -4.41
N VAL A 29 -2.14 7.01 -4.56
CA VAL A 29 -1.84 6.02 -3.53
C VAL A 29 -0.34 5.89 -3.32
N PHE A 30 0.07 5.71 -2.07
CA PHE A 30 1.41 5.26 -1.72
C PHE A 30 1.39 4.25 -0.57
N GLU A 31 2.35 3.33 -0.58
CA GLU A 31 2.67 2.43 0.52
C GLU A 31 3.33 3.24 1.63
N GLU A 32 2.80 3.09 2.84
CA GLU A 32 3.27 3.81 4.00
C GLU A 32 4.35 3.01 4.73
N SER A 33 3.99 1.80 5.13
CA SER A 33 4.83 0.87 5.88
C SER A 33 4.48 -0.55 5.48
N SER A 34 5.46 -1.44 5.50
CA SER A 34 5.26 -2.86 5.23
C SER A 34 5.83 -3.74 6.33
N ASN A 35 5.24 -4.92 6.50
CA ASN A 35 5.62 -5.94 7.48
C ASN A 35 5.71 -5.41 8.92
N ILE A 36 4.79 -4.52 9.31
CA ILE A 36 4.74 -3.96 10.66
C ILE A 36 3.82 -4.79 11.56
N VAL A 37 4.18 -4.90 12.83
CA VAL A 37 3.34 -5.57 13.84
C VAL A 37 2.24 -4.61 14.27
N PHE A 38 0.98 -4.97 14.01
CA PHE A 38 -0.17 -4.20 14.44
C PHE A 38 -0.33 -4.32 15.96
N SER A 39 -0.30 -3.18 16.65
CA SER A 39 -0.66 -3.09 18.07
C SER A 39 -2.02 -2.40 18.18
N ASN A 40 -2.98 -3.10 18.77
CA ASN A 40 -4.35 -2.59 18.95
C ASN A 40 -4.49 -1.66 20.16
N ASP A 41 -3.42 -1.42 20.92
CA ASP A 41 -3.50 -0.66 22.17
C ASP A 41 -3.77 0.84 21.93
N ASP A 42 -3.43 1.36 20.74
CA ASP A 42 -3.58 2.80 20.39
C ASP A 42 -4.20 3.08 19.01
N ILE A 43 -4.52 2.05 18.22
CA ILE A 43 -5.03 2.22 16.85
C ILE A 43 -6.50 1.82 16.77
N ALA A 44 -7.36 2.81 16.58
CA ALA A 44 -8.76 2.60 16.24
C ALA A 44 -8.94 2.49 14.73
N LEU A 45 -9.76 1.51 14.30
CA LEU A 45 -10.19 1.35 12.91
C LEU A 45 -11.59 1.92 12.75
N ASP A 46 -11.86 2.59 11.63
CA ASP A 46 -13.22 3.01 11.30
C ASP A 46 -14.03 1.84 10.70
N ALA A 47 -13.35 0.88 10.04
CA ALA A 47 -13.93 -0.42 9.69
C ALA A 47 -12.90 -1.56 9.76
N GLY A 48 -13.39 -2.76 10.05
CA GLY A 48 -12.59 -3.97 10.17
C GLY A 48 -12.15 -4.25 11.62
N THR A 49 -11.49 -5.39 11.80
CA THR A 49 -10.93 -5.81 13.10
C THR A 49 -9.62 -6.52 12.84
N ILE A 50 -8.55 -6.07 13.49
CA ILE A 50 -7.22 -6.66 13.40
C ILE A 50 -6.80 -7.10 14.80
N ALA A 51 -6.38 -8.35 14.94
CA ALA A 51 -5.84 -8.82 16.21
C ALA A 51 -4.47 -8.18 16.46
N SER A 52 -4.16 -7.88 17.73
CA SER A 52 -2.80 -7.48 18.10
C SER A 52 -1.78 -8.54 17.66
N ASP A 53 -0.56 -8.11 17.40
CA ASP A 53 0.55 -8.92 16.90
C ASP A 53 0.37 -9.45 15.46
N THR A 54 -0.64 -8.98 14.72
CA THR A 54 -0.80 -9.30 13.29
C THR A 54 0.19 -8.51 12.45
N LEU A 55 0.91 -9.17 11.52
CA LEU A 55 1.73 -8.47 10.54
C LEU A 55 0.85 -7.84 9.44
N VAL A 56 1.03 -6.55 9.22
CA VAL A 56 0.25 -5.78 8.26
C VAL A 56 1.11 -4.88 7.38
N ASP A 57 0.55 -4.49 6.24
CA ASP A 57 1.03 -3.40 5.40
C ASP A 57 0.00 -2.27 5.43
N SER A 58 0.48 -1.01 5.33
CA SER A 58 -0.35 0.19 5.33
C SER A 58 -0.16 0.97 4.04
N TYR A 59 -1.27 1.46 3.49
CA TYR A 59 -1.30 2.29 2.28
C TYR A 59 -2.15 3.52 2.53
N ASN A 60 -1.71 4.64 1.98
CA ASN A 60 -2.44 5.89 2.02
C ASN A 60 -3.03 6.17 0.64
N ILE A 61 -4.35 6.35 0.57
CA ILE A 61 -5.02 6.80 -0.64
C ILE A 61 -5.60 8.18 -0.36
N TYR A 62 -5.30 9.15 -1.21
CA TYR A 62 -5.79 10.51 -1.02
C TYR A 62 -6.22 11.16 -2.33
N PHE A 63 -6.95 12.26 -2.21
CA PHE A 63 -7.26 13.15 -3.31
C PHE A 63 -6.97 14.60 -2.95
N HIS A 64 -6.04 15.20 -3.69
CA HIS A 64 -5.69 16.62 -3.59
C HIS A 64 -5.81 17.25 -4.98
N PRO A 65 -6.88 18.01 -5.29
CA PRO A 65 -7.17 18.44 -6.65
C PRO A 65 -6.24 19.58 -7.10
N GLU A 66 -5.88 19.59 -8.39
CA GLU A 66 -5.00 20.61 -9.01
C GLU A 66 -5.51 22.06 -8.88
N SER A 67 -6.83 22.26 -8.80
CA SER A 67 -7.45 23.58 -8.74
C SER A 67 -8.30 23.75 -7.50
N ASN A 68 -8.02 24.81 -6.72
CA ASN A 68 -8.91 25.25 -5.67
C ASN A 68 -10.14 25.90 -6.32
N SER A 69 -11.28 25.23 -6.25
CA SER A 69 -12.54 25.73 -6.80
C SER A 69 -13.65 25.54 -5.79
N SER A 70 -14.58 26.49 -5.75
CA SER A 70 -15.81 26.34 -4.96
C SER A 70 -16.77 25.30 -5.55
N SER A 71 -16.43 24.67 -6.68
CA SER A 71 -17.14 23.52 -7.25
C SER A 71 -16.55 22.20 -6.76
N TRP A 72 -17.41 21.21 -6.54
CA TRP A 72 -16.99 19.84 -6.21
C TRP A 72 -16.06 19.27 -7.27
N LYS A 73 -15.04 18.55 -6.80
CA LYS A 73 -14.11 17.76 -7.59
C LYS A 73 -14.28 16.32 -7.18
N THR A 74 -14.49 15.46 -8.16
CA THR A 74 -14.66 14.03 -7.95
C THR A 74 -13.53 13.29 -8.63
N ALA A 75 -12.93 12.36 -7.91
CA ALA A 75 -12.03 11.37 -8.48
C ALA A 75 -12.46 9.99 -7.98
N SER A 76 -12.46 9.01 -8.87
CA SER A 76 -12.86 7.64 -8.55
C SER A 76 -11.87 6.66 -9.15
N GLY A 77 -11.75 5.50 -8.50
CA GLY A 77 -10.86 4.46 -8.95
C GLY A 77 -11.09 3.15 -8.24
N SER A 78 -10.23 2.20 -8.57
CA SER A 78 -10.17 0.88 -7.97
C SER A 78 -8.71 0.51 -7.72
N ILE A 79 -8.45 -0.13 -6.58
CA ILE A 79 -7.17 -0.71 -6.23
C ILE A 79 -7.39 -2.15 -5.79
N THR A 80 -6.62 -3.06 -6.35
CA THR A 80 -6.56 -4.47 -5.93
C THR A 80 -5.22 -4.71 -5.27
N PHE A 81 -5.25 -5.19 -4.04
CA PHE A 81 -4.07 -5.63 -3.29
C PHE A 81 -3.81 -7.12 -3.54
N ASP A 82 -2.56 -7.55 -3.38
CA ASP A 82 -2.20 -8.97 -3.42
C ASP A 82 -2.67 -9.72 -2.15
N SER A 83 -2.89 -8.97 -1.05
CA SER A 83 -3.36 -9.41 0.25
C SER A 83 -4.78 -8.94 0.58
N GLU A 84 -5.40 -9.58 1.57
CA GLU A 84 -6.72 -9.20 2.07
C GLU A 84 -6.65 -7.86 2.81
N ILE A 85 -7.65 -7.00 2.60
CA ILE A 85 -7.88 -5.77 3.37
C ILE A 85 -8.48 -6.17 4.71
N LEU A 86 -7.76 -5.85 5.78
CA LEU A 86 -8.15 -6.18 7.15
C LEU A 86 -8.84 -5.01 7.87
N GLY A 87 -8.50 -3.78 7.48
CA GLY A 87 -8.99 -2.58 8.13
C GLY A 87 -8.89 -1.35 7.26
N LEU A 88 -9.73 -0.36 7.59
CA LEU A 88 -9.79 0.94 6.94
C LEU A 88 -9.84 2.03 8.01
N ILE A 89 -9.15 3.15 7.75
CA ILE A 89 -9.12 4.32 8.62
C ILE A 89 -9.31 5.57 7.76
N TRP A 90 -10.32 6.38 8.06
CA TRP A 90 -10.63 7.61 7.32
C TRP A 90 -11.09 8.75 8.23
N SER A 91 -11.41 8.52 9.50
CA SER A 91 -11.71 9.62 10.41
C SER A 91 -10.41 10.32 10.81
N LYS A 92 -10.45 11.66 10.89
CA LYS A 92 -9.27 12.47 11.21
C LYS A 92 -8.55 11.99 12.46
N SER A 93 -9.28 11.75 13.55
CA SER A 93 -8.69 11.35 14.83
C SER A 93 -7.99 10.00 14.74
N ASN A 94 -8.55 9.04 14.01
CA ASN A 94 -7.98 7.71 13.89
C ASN A 94 -6.78 7.71 12.93
N LEU A 95 -6.84 8.53 11.88
CA LEU A 95 -5.72 8.78 10.98
C LEU A 95 -4.53 9.42 11.73
N GLU A 96 -4.76 10.48 12.52
CA GLU A 96 -3.73 11.14 13.34
C GLU A 96 -3.13 10.19 14.39
N ALA A 97 -3.97 9.42 15.08
CA ALA A 97 -3.53 8.46 16.09
C ALA A 97 -2.66 7.34 15.49
N SER A 98 -2.93 6.94 14.24
CA SER A 98 -2.22 5.83 13.60
C SER A 98 -0.96 6.23 12.83
N ASP A 99 -0.68 7.52 12.64
CA ASP A 99 0.48 7.98 11.84
C ASP A 99 1.82 7.50 12.35
N THR A 100 2.02 7.49 13.67
CA THR A 100 3.31 7.07 14.26
C THR A 100 3.56 5.57 14.07
N SER A 101 2.50 4.77 14.01
CA SER A 101 2.59 3.31 14.00
C SER A 101 2.46 2.70 12.60
N LEU A 102 1.66 3.32 11.72
CA LEU A 102 1.36 2.82 10.38
C LEU A 102 1.96 3.67 9.25
N GLY A 103 2.24 4.96 9.51
CA GLY A 103 2.73 5.91 8.52
C GLY A 103 4.21 5.74 8.16
N THR A 104 4.61 6.22 6.98
CA THR A 104 6.04 6.27 6.60
C THR A 104 6.75 7.35 7.40
N SER A 105 7.94 7.03 7.92
CA SER A 105 8.83 8.04 8.49
C SER A 105 9.21 9.10 7.45
N GLY A 106 9.11 10.38 7.83
CA GLY A 106 9.44 11.52 6.96
C GLY A 106 8.26 12.08 6.17
N THR A 107 7.11 11.40 6.16
CA THR A 107 5.88 11.92 5.55
C THR A 107 5.20 12.92 6.49
N PRO A 108 4.89 14.16 6.06
CA PRO A 108 4.38 15.22 6.94
C PRO A 108 2.85 15.16 7.14
N TYR A 109 2.34 14.04 7.64
CA TYR A 109 0.89 13.80 7.83
C TYR A 109 0.15 14.92 8.59
N ALA A 110 0.72 15.38 9.70
CA ALA A 110 0.11 16.38 10.59
C ALA A 110 -0.02 17.78 9.96
N GLN A 111 0.65 18.04 8.84
CA GLN A 111 0.72 19.37 8.23
C GLN A 111 -0.31 19.58 7.12
N ILE A 112 -1.09 18.55 6.78
CA ILE A 112 -2.24 18.63 5.86
C ILE A 112 -3.42 19.40 6.49
N GLY A 113 -3.44 19.52 7.83
CA GLY A 113 -4.35 20.42 8.56
C GLY A 113 -5.72 19.82 8.86
N ASP A 114 -6.71 20.70 9.06
CA ASP A 114 -8.04 20.31 9.57
C ASP A 114 -8.92 19.53 8.60
N TRP A 115 -8.53 19.46 7.33
CA TRP A 115 -9.29 18.85 6.24
C TRP A 115 -8.99 17.36 6.05
N ARG A 116 -8.07 16.76 6.82
CA ARG A 116 -7.68 15.36 6.66
C ARG A 116 -8.81 14.39 7.05
N GLY A 117 -8.95 13.33 6.27
CA GLY A 117 -9.95 12.28 6.46
C GLY A 117 -11.13 12.43 5.51
N LEU A 118 -12.11 11.53 5.60
CA LEU A 118 -13.38 11.62 4.85
C LEU A 118 -14.51 12.23 5.68
N GLU A 119 -14.21 12.67 6.91
CA GLU A 119 -15.20 13.15 7.88
C GLU A 119 -14.79 14.51 8.44
N GLU A 120 -15.75 15.42 8.65
CA GLU A 120 -15.49 16.64 9.41
C GLU A 120 -15.99 16.53 10.85
N LYS A 121 -15.19 17.05 11.78
CA LYS A 121 -15.44 17.12 13.22
C LYS A 121 -16.71 17.90 13.61
N ASN A 122 -17.29 18.75 12.74
CA ASN A 122 -18.50 19.55 13.04
C ASN A 122 -19.33 20.02 11.84
N ASN A 123 -19.03 19.60 10.62
CA ASN A 123 -19.78 20.00 9.44
C ASN A 123 -19.70 18.86 8.43
N PRO A 124 -20.75 18.03 8.28
CA PRO A 124 -20.64 16.87 7.41
C PRO A 124 -20.16 17.32 6.04
N ASP A 125 -19.27 16.56 5.42
CA ASP A 125 -19.30 16.47 3.97
C ASP A 125 -20.75 16.14 3.62
N LEU A 126 -21.49 17.18 3.22
CA LEU A 126 -22.95 17.32 3.37
C LEU A 126 -23.71 16.46 2.36
N SER A 127 -23.26 15.23 2.07
CA SER A 127 -24.04 14.24 1.33
C SER A 127 -23.49 12.80 1.29
N GLY A 128 -22.39 12.43 1.96
CA GLY A 128 -21.84 11.08 1.77
C GLY A 128 -21.49 10.83 0.30
N LEU A 129 -20.89 11.83 -0.36
CA LEU A 129 -20.50 11.76 -1.76
C LEU A 129 -19.26 10.88 -1.91
N SER A 130 -18.31 11.00 -0.97
CA SER A 130 -17.22 10.05 -0.84
C SER A 130 -17.79 8.69 -0.44
N ASN A 131 -17.47 7.65 -1.21
CA ASN A 131 -17.98 6.30 -0.99
C ASN A 131 -16.91 5.27 -1.35
N PHE A 132 -16.91 4.14 -0.66
CA PHE A 132 -16.04 3.03 -0.96
C PHE A 132 -16.69 1.69 -0.65
N ILE A 133 -16.30 0.67 -1.42
CA ILE A 133 -16.79 -0.70 -1.29
C ILE A 133 -15.62 -1.66 -1.45
N VAL A 134 -15.48 -2.57 -0.48
CA VAL A 134 -14.55 -3.69 -0.54
C VAL A 134 -15.22 -4.87 -1.26
N ASN A 135 -14.56 -5.36 -2.32
CA ASN A 135 -15.01 -6.41 -3.22
C ASN A 135 -13.89 -7.43 -3.48
N GLY A 136 -14.17 -8.44 -4.31
CA GLY A 136 -13.15 -9.37 -4.79
C GLY A 136 -12.55 -10.25 -3.70
N GLY A 137 -13.40 -10.74 -2.78
CA GLY A 137 -12.97 -11.53 -1.63
C GLY A 137 -12.11 -10.76 -0.63
N GLY A 138 -12.40 -9.46 -0.44
CA GLY A 138 -11.70 -8.63 0.53
C GLY A 138 -10.44 -7.93 0.02
N LYS A 139 -10.08 -8.07 -1.27
CA LYS A 139 -8.81 -7.56 -1.82
C LYS A 139 -8.93 -6.31 -2.68
N THR A 140 -10.12 -5.98 -3.16
CA THR A 140 -10.32 -4.88 -4.10
C THR A 140 -11.15 -3.78 -3.47
N LEU A 141 -10.58 -2.59 -3.35
CA LEU A 141 -11.27 -1.40 -2.90
C LEU A 141 -11.68 -0.57 -4.11
N ASN A 142 -12.99 -0.34 -4.27
CA ASN A 142 -13.52 0.63 -5.22
C ASN A 142 -13.93 1.86 -4.44
N LEU A 143 -13.52 3.03 -4.88
CA LEU A 143 -13.71 4.26 -4.12
C LEU A 143 -13.91 5.47 -5.02
N SER A 144 -14.60 6.46 -4.48
CA SER A 144 -14.76 7.79 -5.05
C SER A 144 -14.61 8.81 -3.94
N PHE A 145 -13.77 9.82 -4.14
CA PHE A 145 -13.64 10.97 -3.25
C PHE A 145 -14.25 12.20 -3.90
N ASN A 146 -14.88 13.03 -3.08
CA ASN A 146 -15.48 14.29 -3.47
C ASN A 146 -14.97 15.38 -2.55
N VAL A 147 -14.16 16.28 -3.11
CA VAL A 147 -13.53 17.37 -2.36
C VAL A 147 -13.96 18.72 -2.93
N ARG A 148 -13.90 19.76 -2.11
CA ARG A 148 -14.28 21.13 -2.50
C ARG A 148 -13.28 22.13 -1.95
N GLU A 149 -13.21 23.31 -2.58
CA GLU A 149 -12.37 24.43 -2.15
C GLU A 149 -10.88 24.06 -2.14
N THR A 150 -10.18 24.24 -1.01
CA THR A 150 -8.80 23.80 -0.79
C THR A 150 -8.73 22.38 -0.22
N GLY A 151 -9.84 21.63 -0.31
CA GLY A 151 -10.04 20.37 0.38
C GLY A 151 -9.08 19.27 -0.05
N TYR A 152 -8.98 18.28 0.82
CA TYR A 152 -8.13 17.12 0.73
C TYR A 152 -8.87 15.98 1.43
N ASP A 153 -8.95 14.81 0.81
CA ASP A 153 -9.59 13.64 1.40
C ASP A 153 -8.57 12.50 1.47
N GLU A 154 -8.64 11.68 2.52
CA GLU A 154 -7.71 10.58 2.74
C GLU A 154 -8.37 9.34 3.37
N LEU A 155 -7.89 8.18 2.94
CA LEU A 155 -8.21 6.86 3.46
C LEU A 155 -6.91 6.06 3.60
N ARG A 156 -6.65 5.56 4.80
CA ARG A 156 -5.63 4.56 5.07
C ARG A 156 -6.23 3.16 4.95
N VAL A 157 -5.56 2.31 4.20
CA VAL A 157 -5.93 0.90 3.97
C VAL A 157 -4.88 0.01 4.62
N ILE A 158 -5.34 -0.96 5.42
CA ILE A 158 -4.48 -1.92 6.08
C ILE A 158 -4.74 -3.30 5.49
N THR A 159 -3.69 -3.96 5.00
CA THR A 159 -3.76 -5.32 4.45
C THR A 159 -2.95 -6.29 5.29
N ALA A 160 -3.25 -7.58 5.17
CA ALA A 160 -2.36 -8.62 5.68
C ALA A 160 -0.98 -8.49 5.01
N ALA A 161 0.11 -8.58 5.78
CA ALA A 161 1.45 -8.57 5.19
C ALA A 161 1.67 -9.85 4.37
N THR A 162 2.19 -9.71 3.14
CA THR A 162 2.66 -10.89 2.39
C THR A 162 4.11 -11.20 2.79
N PRO A 163 4.42 -12.44 3.24
CA PRO A 163 5.81 -12.80 3.49
C PRO A 163 6.59 -12.71 2.17
N GLU A 164 7.64 -11.87 2.13
CA GLU A 164 8.49 -11.81 0.95
C GLU A 164 9.05 -13.22 0.66
N PRO A 165 8.94 -13.74 -0.58
CA PRO A 165 9.47 -15.05 -0.89
C PRO A 165 10.99 -15.04 -0.70
N LEU A 166 11.49 -15.92 0.18
CA LEU A 166 12.90 -16.17 0.55
C LEU A 166 13.80 -16.62 -0.61
N THR A 167 13.69 -15.99 -1.78
CA THR A 167 14.29 -16.37 -3.06
C THR A 167 15.82 -16.37 -3.02
N ILE A 168 16.44 -15.80 -1.98
CA ILE A 168 17.90 -15.76 -1.80
C ILE A 168 18.47 -17.09 -1.29
N LEU A 169 17.71 -17.95 -0.61
CA LEU A 169 18.26 -19.20 -0.06
C LEU A 169 18.28 -20.37 -1.08
N GLY A 170 17.53 -20.26 -2.18
CA GLY A 170 17.48 -21.27 -3.24
C GLY A 170 18.55 -21.10 -4.34
N ALA A 171 19.06 -19.89 -4.56
CA ALA A 171 20.07 -19.63 -5.59
C ALA A 171 21.48 -20.11 -5.18
N SER A 172 21.76 -20.17 -3.87
CA SER A 172 23.06 -20.61 -3.34
C SER A 172 23.22 -22.15 -3.33
N THR A 173 22.13 -22.91 -3.32
CA THR A 173 22.17 -24.39 -3.35
C THR A 173 22.19 -24.95 -4.78
N ALA A 174 21.62 -24.25 -5.76
CA ALA A 174 21.60 -24.69 -7.16
C ALA A 174 22.97 -24.66 -7.86
N ILE A 175 23.90 -23.79 -7.41
CA ILE A 175 25.27 -23.75 -7.95
C ILE A 175 26.10 -24.95 -7.44
N GLY A 176 25.73 -25.56 -6.31
CA GLY A 176 26.45 -26.68 -5.70
C GLY A 176 26.30 -28.03 -6.41
N PHE A 177 25.21 -28.25 -7.15
CA PHE A 177 24.96 -29.55 -7.80
C PHE A 177 25.53 -29.67 -9.23
N GLY A 178 25.85 -28.56 -9.90
CA GLY A 178 26.33 -28.57 -11.29
C GLY A 178 27.81 -28.97 -11.47
N VAL A 179 28.62 -28.94 -10.40
CA VAL A 179 30.08 -29.13 -10.51
C VAL A 179 30.51 -30.59 -10.29
N PHE A 180 29.65 -31.46 -9.73
CA PHE A 180 30.04 -32.83 -9.37
C PHE A 180 29.94 -33.87 -10.49
N PHE A 181 29.27 -33.59 -11.62
CA PHE A 181 29.09 -34.57 -12.70
C PHE A 181 30.15 -34.53 -13.82
N LYS A 182 31.08 -33.57 -13.84
CA LYS A 182 32.07 -33.45 -14.94
C LYS A 182 33.39 -34.22 -14.77
N ARG A 183 33.55 -35.08 -13.75
CA ARG A 183 34.84 -35.77 -13.52
C ARG A 183 34.92 -37.23 -14.03
N LYS A 184 33.90 -37.77 -14.69
CA LYS A 184 33.92 -39.18 -15.17
C LYS A 184 33.79 -39.35 -16.69
N LEU A 185 34.40 -38.48 -17.48
CA LEU A 185 34.55 -38.68 -18.94
C LEU A 185 35.92 -38.18 -19.42
N ALA A 186 37.01 -38.74 -18.89
CA ALA A 186 38.35 -38.55 -19.44
C ALA A 186 39.21 -39.80 -19.22
N LYS A 187 38.81 -40.94 -19.80
CA LYS A 187 39.75 -42.02 -20.12
C LYS A 187 39.19 -42.90 -21.24
N GLY A 188 39.57 -42.59 -22.46
CA GLY A 188 39.32 -43.46 -23.61
C GLY A 188 39.86 -42.85 -24.90
N LYS A 189 40.67 -43.63 -25.63
CA LYS A 189 41.40 -43.39 -26.90
C LYS A 189 42.79 -42.78 -26.76
N ASN A 190 43.89 -43.30 -27.31
CA ASN A 190 44.25 -44.38 -28.27
C ASN A 190 45.72 -44.78 -27.93
N GLY A 191 46.36 -45.90 -28.29
CA GLY A 191 46.21 -46.88 -29.37
C GLY A 191 47.55 -47.01 -30.14
N ASN A 192 48.03 -48.26 -30.31
CA ASN A 192 49.03 -48.79 -31.26
C ASN A 192 50.51 -48.92 -30.87
N SER A 193 50.87 -50.16 -30.52
CA SER A 193 52.14 -50.84 -30.82
C SER A 193 52.02 -51.56 -32.18
N VAL A 194 53.01 -51.39 -33.07
CA VAL A 194 53.27 -52.30 -34.19
C VAL A 194 54.75 -52.69 -34.14
N SER A 195 54.96 -53.97 -34.44
CA SER A 195 56.18 -54.81 -34.49
C SER A 195 57.44 -54.17 -35.04
#